data_AF-A0A659UDA5-F1
#
_entry.id   AF-A0A659UDA5-F1
#
_cell.length_a   1.000
_cell.length_b   1.000
_cell.length_c   1.000
_cell.angle_alpha   90.00
_cell.angle_beta   90.00
_cell.angle_gamma   90.00
#
_symmetry.space_group_name_H-M   'P 1'
#
loop_
_entity.id
_entity.type
_entity.pdbx_description
1 polymer ?
#
loop_
_entity_poly.entity_id
_entity_poly.type
_entity_poly.pdbx_seq_one_letter_code
_entity_poly.pdbx_strand_id
1 'polypeptide(L)'
;MTAAAKISGKKRQLDALKRRVRPGALEGLEHSQRIDITYTSNAIEGNTLTAGETALVLEKGITISGKPLKDHLEAIDHARALSWVLEIA
;
A
#
# COMPACT_ATOMS: atom_id res chain seq x y z
N MET A 1 -13.00 5.07 28.14
CA MET A 1 -11.89 4.36 27.47
C MET A 1 -11.16 5.31 26.54
N THR A 2 -9.83 5.35 26.54
CA THR A 2 -9.04 6.23 25.67
C THR A 2 -9.01 5.70 24.23
N ALA A 3 -8.70 6.58 23.27
CA ALA A 3 -8.52 6.18 21.87
C ALA A 3 -7.41 5.11 21.71
N ALA A 4 -6.31 5.24 22.46
CA ALA A 4 -5.21 4.28 22.49
C ALA A 4 -5.65 2.88 22.98
N ALA A 5 -6.48 2.82 24.04
CA ALA A 5 -7.03 1.56 24.53
C ALA A 5 -7.93 0.89 23.49
N LYS A 6 -8.74 1.67 22.75
CA LYS A 6 -9.60 1.17 21.67
C LYS A 6 -8.78 0.62 20.50
N ILE A 7 -7.72 1.31 20.07
CA ILE A 7 -6.81 0.85 19.00
C ILE A 7 -6.12 -0.45 19.41
N SER A 8 -5.59 -0.51 20.62
CA SER A 8 -4.93 -1.71 21.16
C SER A 8 -5.88 -2.91 21.21
N GLY A 9 -7.14 -2.69 21.59
CA GLY A 9 -8.18 -3.71 21.55
C GLY A 9 -8.43 -4.26 20.14
N LYS A 10 -8.61 -3.37 19.15
CA LYS A 10 -8.80 -3.76 17.75
C LYS A 10 -7.59 -4.49 17.17
N LYS A 11 -6.36 -4.08 17.50
CA LYS A 11 -5.14 -4.75 17.06
C LYS A 11 -5.09 -6.19 17.56
N ARG A 12 -5.38 -6.43 18.85
CA ARG A 12 -5.46 -7.80 19.40
C ARG A 12 -6.50 -8.67 18.70
N GLN A 13 -7.66 -8.11 18.38
CA GLN A 13 -8.71 -8.81 17.62
C GLN A 13 -8.23 -9.17 16.21
N LEU A 14 -7.61 -8.23 15.49
CA LEU A 14 -7.05 -8.45 14.17
C LEU A 14 -5.97 -9.55 14.19
N ASP A 15 -5.06 -9.51 15.16
CA ASP A 15 -3.99 -10.50 15.29
C ASP A 15 -4.53 -11.91 15.56
N ALA A 16 -5.60 -12.00 16.36
CA ALA A 16 -6.27 -13.27 16.60
C ALA A 16 -6.96 -13.82 15.35
N LEU A 17 -7.54 -12.94 14.50
CA LEU A 17 -8.13 -13.34 13.23
C LEU A 17 -7.06 -13.82 12.25
N LYS A 18 -5.96 -13.08 12.09
CA LYS A 18 -4.85 -13.44 11.17
C LYS A 18 -4.32 -14.86 11.42
N ARG A 19 -4.21 -15.29 12.68
CA ARG A 19 -3.77 -16.66 13.03
C ARG A 19 -4.71 -17.78 12.57
N ARG A 20 -5.95 -17.47 12.22
CA ARG A 20 -6.97 -18.44 11.79
C ARG A 20 -7.12 -18.51 10.27
N VAL A 21 -6.50 -17.59 9.55
CA VAL A 21 -6.58 -17.53 8.10
C VAL A 21 -5.58 -18.50 7.49
N ARG A 22 -5.95 -19.14 6.37
CA ARG A 22 -5.03 -20.03 5.64
C ARG A 22 -3.84 -19.24 5.11
N PRO A 23 -2.63 -19.84 5.04
CA PRO A 23 -1.49 -19.24 4.37
C PRO A 23 -1.88 -18.74 2.97
N GLY A 24 -1.40 -17.55 2.62
CA GLY A 24 -1.67 -16.91 1.33
C GLY A 24 -3.06 -16.30 1.15
N ALA A 25 -4.04 -16.59 2.01
CA ALA A 25 -5.40 -16.09 1.79
C ALA A 25 -5.57 -14.57 1.98
N LEU A 26 -4.53 -13.89 2.48
CA LEU A 26 -4.47 -12.43 2.61
C LEU A 26 -3.62 -11.76 1.54
N GLU A 27 -2.93 -12.51 0.66
CA GLU A 27 -1.99 -11.94 -0.33
C GLU A 27 -2.65 -10.86 -1.19
N GLY A 28 -3.87 -11.11 -1.68
CA GLY A 28 -4.61 -10.11 -2.47
C GLY A 28 -4.94 -8.83 -1.70
N LEU A 29 -5.24 -8.95 -0.39
CA LEU A 29 -5.50 -7.79 0.46
C LEU A 29 -4.22 -7.02 0.77
N GLU A 30 -3.13 -7.73 1.06
CA GLU A 30 -1.82 -7.12 1.30
C GLU A 30 -1.30 -6.41 0.04
N HIS A 31 -1.54 -7.01 -1.13
CA HIS A 31 -1.24 -6.42 -2.42
C HIS A 31 -2.04 -5.14 -2.68
N SER A 32 -3.36 -5.17 -2.50
CA SER A 32 -4.19 -3.96 -2.69
C SER A 32 -3.80 -2.85 -1.72
N GLN A 33 -3.50 -3.19 -0.47
CA GLN A 33 -3.03 -2.23 0.54
C GLN A 33 -1.69 -1.58 0.16
N ARG A 34 -0.77 -2.32 -0.46
CA ARG A 34 0.50 -1.77 -0.94
C ARG A 34 0.30 -0.72 -2.04
N ILE A 35 -0.63 -0.98 -2.96
CA ILE A 35 -1.00 -0.01 -4.01
C ILE A 35 -1.66 1.21 -3.37
N ASP A 36 -2.63 1.00 -2.47
CA ASP A 36 -3.37 2.09 -1.82
C ASP A 36 -2.45 3.00 -1.02
N ILE A 37 -1.51 2.45 -0.23
CA ILE A 37 -0.54 3.23 0.55
C ILE A 37 0.37 4.03 -0.38
N THR A 38 0.83 3.43 -1.47
CA THR A 38 1.69 4.12 -2.45
C THR A 38 0.96 5.27 -3.12
N TYR A 39 -0.22 4.99 -3.69
CA TYR A 39 -1.05 5.99 -4.33
C TYR A 39 -1.39 7.14 -3.37
N THR A 40 -1.92 6.82 -2.18
CA THR A 40 -2.38 7.87 -1.26
C THR A 40 -1.23 8.70 -0.70
N SER A 41 -0.06 8.12 -0.43
CA SER A 41 1.11 8.89 0.03
C SER A 41 1.61 9.84 -1.06
N ASN A 42 1.82 9.33 -2.28
CA ASN A 42 2.29 10.18 -3.37
C ASN A 42 1.25 11.26 -3.75
N ALA A 43 -0.04 10.95 -3.71
CA ALA A 43 -1.09 11.93 -3.98
C ALA A 43 -1.10 13.10 -2.98
N ILE A 44 -0.79 12.86 -1.70
CA ILE A 44 -0.63 13.92 -0.69
C ILE A 44 0.50 14.89 -1.06
N GLU A 45 1.55 14.37 -1.70
CA GLU A 45 2.74 15.12 -2.12
C GLU A 45 2.59 15.76 -3.51
N GLY A 46 1.43 15.58 -4.16
CA GLY A 46 1.10 16.22 -5.45
C GLY A 46 1.34 15.34 -6.67
N ASN A 47 1.63 14.05 -6.50
CA ASN A 47 1.63 13.10 -7.61
C ASN A 47 0.23 13.00 -8.23
N THR A 48 0.18 12.93 -9.56
CA THR A 48 -1.07 13.07 -10.32
C THR A 48 -1.65 11.75 -10.82
N LEU A 49 -1.00 10.61 -10.58
CA LEU A 49 -1.55 9.31 -10.93
C LEU A 49 -2.81 9.03 -10.09
N THR A 50 -3.84 8.49 -10.72
CA THR A 50 -4.98 7.89 -10.03
C THR A 50 -4.59 6.55 -9.40
N ALA A 51 -5.44 6.00 -8.52
CA ALA A 51 -5.21 4.67 -7.95
C ALA A 51 -5.09 3.57 -9.03
N GLY A 52 -5.94 3.61 -10.06
CA GLY A 52 -5.88 2.66 -11.17
C GLY A 52 -4.64 2.82 -12.04
N GLU A 53 -4.23 4.05 -12.31
CA GLU A 53 -2.97 4.36 -13.01
C GLU A 53 -1.76 3.88 -12.21
N THR A 54 -1.74 4.11 -10.90
CA THR A 54 -0.70 3.60 -9.99
C THR A 54 -0.62 2.08 -10.04
N ALA A 55 -1.76 1.38 -10.02
CA ALA A 55 -1.81 -0.07 -10.16
C ALA A 55 -1.22 -0.54 -11.51
N LEU A 56 -1.56 0.12 -12.62
CA LEU A 56 -1.00 -0.21 -13.94
C LEU A 56 0.52 -0.01 -13.99
N VAL A 57 1.03 1.06 -13.37
CA VAL A 57 2.48 1.30 -13.25
C VAL A 57 3.15 0.19 -12.46
N LEU A 58 2.64 -0.12 -11.26
CA LEU A 58 3.30 -1.07 -10.34
C LEU A 58 3.17 -2.53 -10.79
N GLU A 59 2.02 -2.93 -11.32
CA GLU A 59 1.74 -4.33 -11.64
C GLU A 59 2.14 -4.71 -13.07
N LYS A 60 2.05 -3.76 -14.01
CA LYS A 60 2.23 -4.02 -15.44
C LYS A 60 3.42 -3.29 -16.04
N GLY A 61 4.04 -2.36 -15.31
CA GLY A 61 5.14 -1.54 -15.83
C GLY A 61 4.71 -0.61 -16.96
N ILE A 62 3.42 -0.27 -17.02
CA ILE A 62 2.86 0.57 -18.09
C ILE A 62 2.99 2.04 -17.71
N THR A 63 3.55 2.85 -18.61
CA THR A 63 3.53 4.32 -18.47
C THR A 63 2.20 4.90 -18.93
N ILE A 64 1.75 5.95 -18.25
CA ILE A 64 0.49 6.64 -18.47
C ILE A 64 0.72 7.90 -19.29
N SER A 65 0.06 7.97 -20.43
CA SER A 65 0.13 9.13 -21.33
C SER A 65 -0.37 10.41 -20.65
N GLY A 66 0.32 11.52 -20.87
CA GLY A 66 -0.03 12.83 -20.31
C GLY A 66 0.34 13.01 -18.83
N LYS A 67 1.01 12.03 -18.20
CA LYS A 67 1.50 12.12 -16.82
C LYS A 67 3.02 12.34 -16.81
N PRO A 68 3.56 13.11 -15.86
CA PRO A 68 5.01 13.28 -15.73
C PRO A 68 5.70 11.93 -15.50
N LEU A 69 6.85 11.70 -16.12
CA LEU A 69 7.67 10.51 -15.84
C LEU A 69 8.04 10.43 -14.35
N LYS A 70 8.28 11.59 -13.73
CA LYS A 70 8.55 11.74 -12.30
C LYS A 70 7.50 11.00 -11.45
N ASP A 71 6.22 11.20 -11.74
CA ASP A 71 5.13 10.59 -10.97
C ASP A 71 5.16 9.05 -10.99
N HIS A 72 5.58 8.46 -12.10
CA HIS A 72 5.72 7.01 -12.24
C HIS A 72 6.90 6.49 -11.43
N LEU A 73 8.03 7.19 -11.50
CA LEU A 73 9.23 6.84 -10.75
C LEU A 73 8.99 6.96 -9.25
N GLU A 74 8.31 8.01 -8.80
CA GLU A 74 7.91 8.18 -7.40
C GLU A 74 7.02 7.03 -6.90
N ALA A 75 6.03 6.60 -7.70
CA ALA A 75 5.20 5.45 -7.35
C ALA A 75 6.04 4.16 -7.22
N ILE A 76 6.92 3.90 -8.19
CA ILE A 76 7.81 2.73 -8.17
C ILE A 76 8.74 2.76 -6.95
N ASP A 77 9.38 3.89 -6.71
CA ASP A 77 10.36 4.05 -5.64
C ASP A 77 9.70 3.99 -4.26
N HIS A 78 8.51 4.60 -4.11
CA HIS A 78 7.74 4.51 -2.88
C HIS A 78 7.28 3.06 -2.59
N ALA A 79 6.77 2.34 -3.59
CA ALA A 79 6.40 0.93 -3.42
C ALA A 79 7.60 0.04 -3.02
N ARG A 80 8.78 0.31 -3.59
CA ARG A 80 10.04 -0.35 -3.19
C ARG A 80 10.43 -0.01 -1.76
N ALA A 81 10.37 1.27 -1.38
CA ALA A 81 10.68 1.71 -0.02
C ALA A 81 9.74 1.06 1.01
N LEU A 82 8.43 1.03 0.74
CA LEU A 82 7.46 0.34 1.58
C LEU A 82 7.78 -1.16 1.71
N SER A 83 8.18 -1.81 0.62
CA SER A 83 8.58 -3.22 0.65
C SER A 83 9.77 -3.45 1.56
N TRP A 84 10.78 -2.58 1.47
CA TRP A 84 11.97 -2.66 2.30
C TRP A 84 11.64 -2.45 3.79
N VAL A 85 10.82 -1.45 4.12
CA VAL A 85 10.38 -1.19 5.51
C VAL A 85 9.68 -2.42 6.11
N LEU A 86 8.83 -3.09 5.33
CA LEU A 86 8.11 -4.28 5.79
C LEU A 86 9.00 -5.50 5.96
N GLU A 87 10.11 -5.58 5.23
CA GLU A 87 11.08 -6.68 5.33
C GLU A 87 11.92 -6.59 6.62
N ILE A 88 12.22 -5.37 7.09
CA ILE A 88 13.07 -5.14 8.27
C ILE A 88 12.29 -4.97 9.58
N ALA A 89 10.96 -4.87 9.52
CA ALA A 89 10.07 -4.66 10.67
C ALA A 89 9.72 -5.96 11.41
#